data_AF-A6HK85-F1
#
_entry.id   AF-A6HK85-F1
#
_cell.length_a   1.000
_cell.length_b   1.000
_cell.length_c   1.000
_cell.angle_alpha   90.00
_cell.angle_beta   90.00
_cell.angle_gamma   90.00
#
_symmetry.space_group_name_H-M   'P 1'
#
loop_
_entity.id
_entity.type
_entity.pdbx_description
1 polymer ?
#
loop_
_entity_poly.entity_id
_entity_poly.type
_entity_poly.pdbx_seq_one_letter_code
_entity_poly.pdbx_strand_id
1 'polypeptide(L)'
;MSQTKTAKVRVTLFFILAGGVLAMVAVVTDHWAVLSPHLEHHNETCVAAHFGLWRICTTWVAMHNQDKNCDGTIPAGEKNCSYFRHFNPGESSEIFEFTTQKEYSISAAAIAIFSLGFIIIGSICAFLSFGNKRDYLLRPASMFYAFAGLCLIVSVEVMRQSVKRMIDSEDTVWIEYYYSWSFACACAAFTLLFLGGLFLLLFSLPRMPQNPWESCMDAESEH
;
A
#
# COMPACT_ATOMS: atom_id res chain seq x y z
N MET A 1 -3.65 36.88 -2.71
CA MET A 1 -2.65 36.05 -3.43
C MET A 1 -3.10 34.60 -3.33
N SER A 2 -3.44 33.95 -4.44
CA SER A 2 -4.09 32.63 -4.48
C SER A 2 -3.35 31.56 -3.67
N GLN A 3 -4.11 30.79 -2.89
CA GLN A 3 -3.64 29.81 -1.91
C GLN A 3 -2.74 28.74 -2.56
N THR A 4 -3.00 28.39 -3.83
CA THR A 4 -2.21 27.47 -4.67
C THR A 4 -0.79 27.95 -5.00
N LYS A 5 -0.50 29.25 -4.90
CA LYS A 5 0.83 29.81 -5.17
C LYS A 5 1.77 29.74 -3.96
N THR A 6 1.27 29.35 -2.79
CA THR A 6 2.07 29.26 -1.58
C THR A 6 3.06 28.10 -1.68
N ALA A 7 4.35 28.35 -1.42
CA ALA A 7 5.38 27.31 -1.45
C ALA A 7 5.03 26.10 -0.55
N LYS A 8 4.40 26.34 0.59
CA LYS A 8 3.92 25.30 1.53
C LYS A 8 2.97 24.29 0.86
N VAL A 9 2.02 24.78 0.06
CA VAL A 9 1.03 23.94 -0.64
C VAL A 9 1.71 23.09 -1.71
N ARG A 10 2.64 23.69 -2.48
CA ARG A 10 3.40 22.96 -3.52
C ARG A 10 4.30 21.88 -2.94
N VAL A 11 5.00 22.19 -1.85
CA VAL A 11 5.85 21.21 -1.14
C VAL A 11 4.99 20.05 -0.61
N THR A 12 3.82 20.36 -0.03
CA THR A 12 2.90 19.32 0.47
C THR A 12 2.39 18.42 -0.67
N LEU A 13 2.03 19.01 -1.82
CA LEU A 13 1.61 18.26 -3.00
C LEU A 13 2.73 17.38 -3.58
N PHE A 14 3.99 17.81 -3.51
CA PHE A 14 5.13 16.98 -3.90
C PHE A 14 5.26 15.74 -3.00
N PHE A 15 5.11 15.90 -1.68
CA PHE A 15 5.09 14.76 -0.76
C PHE A 15 3.92 13.81 -1.02
N ILE A 16 2.74 14.34 -1.32
CA ILE A 16 1.57 13.53 -1.71
C ILE A 16 1.84 12.75 -3.00
N LEU A 17 2.48 13.39 -4.00
CA LEU A 17 2.86 12.72 -5.25
C LEU A 17 3.85 11.57 -4.98
N ALA A 18 4.87 11.79 -4.15
CA ALA A 18 5.79 10.75 -3.74
C ALA A 18 5.07 9.60 -3.01
N GLY A 19 4.14 9.93 -2.10
CA GLY A 19 3.29 8.95 -1.41
C GLY A 19 2.41 8.14 -2.37
N GLY A 20 1.84 8.78 -3.39
CA GLY A 20 1.04 8.11 -4.42
C GLY A 20 1.86 7.14 -5.29
N VAL A 21 3.10 7.52 -5.65
CA VAL A 21 4.02 6.62 -6.37
C VAL A 21 4.40 5.43 -5.50
N LEU A 22 4.74 5.65 -4.22
CA LEU A 22 5.04 4.57 -3.28
C LEU A 22 3.83 3.64 -3.09
N ALA A 23 2.61 4.19 -3.00
CA ALA A 23 1.39 3.38 -2.93
C ALA A 23 1.22 2.50 -4.18
N MET A 24 1.41 3.06 -5.37
CA MET A 24 1.35 2.30 -6.63
C MET A 24 2.40 1.19 -6.67
N VAL A 25 3.64 1.49 -6.28
CA VAL A 25 4.71 0.50 -6.20
C VAL A 25 4.35 -0.60 -5.21
N ALA A 26 3.90 -0.27 -4.01
CA ALA A 26 3.51 -1.26 -3.02
C ALA A 26 2.38 -2.18 -3.51
N VAL A 27 1.35 -1.64 -4.18
CA VAL A 27 0.22 -2.44 -4.68
C VAL A 27 0.61 -3.36 -5.84
N VAL A 28 1.53 -2.94 -6.71
CA VAL A 28 1.95 -3.73 -7.89
C VAL A 28 2.99 -4.80 -7.54
N THR A 29 3.74 -4.60 -6.45
CA THR A 29 4.88 -5.45 -6.11
C THR A 29 4.46 -6.61 -5.20
N ASP A 30 5.06 -7.77 -5.45
CA ASP A 30 4.69 -9.02 -4.77
C ASP A 30 5.56 -9.34 -3.54
N HIS A 31 6.20 -8.31 -2.95
CA HIS A 31 7.15 -8.46 -1.84
C HIS A 31 6.60 -7.85 -0.54
N TRP A 32 5.42 -8.30 -0.10
CA TRP A 32 4.84 -7.85 1.17
C TRP A 32 5.34 -8.69 2.35
N ALA A 33 5.33 -10.00 2.20
CA ALA A 33 5.87 -10.94 3.19
C ALA A 33 6.64 -12.06 2.50
N VAL A 34 7.69 -12.53 3.16
CA VAL A 34 8.44 -13.72 2.78
C VAL A 34 8.20 -14.77 3.86
N LEU A 35 7.74 -15.96 3.46
CA LEU A 35 7.60 -17.13 4.33
C LEU A 35 8.70 -18.13 3.99
N SER A 36 9.36 -18.65 5.04
CA SER A 36 10.37 -19.70 4.95
C SER A 36 9.89 -20.96 5.71
N PRO A 37 9.89 -22.15 5.10
CA PRO A 37 9.45 -23.39 5.73
C PRO A 37 10.59 -24.03 6.54
N HIS A 38 10.24 -24.96 7.44
CA HIS A 38 11.23 -25.80 8.11
C HIS A 38 11.99 -26.63 7.07
N LEU A 39 13.33 -26.65 7.15
CA LEU A 39 14.14 -27.61 6.39
C LEU A 39 13.76 -29.03 6.83
N GLU A 40 13.04 -29.75 5.97
CA GLU A 40 12.84 -31.18 6.14
C GLU A 40 14.17 -31.88 5.81
N HIS A 41 14.67 -32.65 6.76
CA HIS A 41 16.08 -33.06 6.93
C HIS A 41 16.69 -33.97 5.84
N HIS A 42 16.16 -33.97 4.61
CA HIS A 42 16.62 -34.88 3.55
C HIS A 42 16.71 -34.32 2.12
N ASN A 43 16.26 -33.10 1.82
CA ASN A 43 16.40 -32.52 0.48
C ASN A 43 17.07 -31.14 0.52
N GLU A 44 18.10 -30.94 -0.30
CA GLU A 44 18.96 -29.76 -0.37
C GLU A 44 18.30 -28.51 -1.02
N THR A 45 16.97 -28.38 -0.91
CA THR A 45 16.20 -27.31 -1.56
C THR A 45 15.26 -26.60 -0.57
N CYS A 46 15.45 -25.29 -0.42
CA CYS A 46 14.53 -24.39 0.27
C CYS A 46 13.47 -23.86 -0.69
N VAL A 47 12.22 -23.74 -0.23
CA VAL A 47 11.16 -23.05 -0.97
C VAL A 47 10.79 -21.78 -0.23
N ALA A 48 11.21 -20.61 -0.72
CA ALA A 48 10.75 -19.34 -0.17
C ALA A 48 9.49 -18.87 -0.91
N ALA A 49 8.46 -18.48 -0.17
CA ALA A 49 7.21 -17.96 -0.74
C ALA A 49 7.12 -16.45 -0.51
N HIS A 50 7.01 -15.69 -1.60
CA HIS A 50 6.76 -14.26 -1.60
C HIS A 50 5.26 -13.98 -1.79
N PHE A 51 4.66 -13.33 -0.79
CA PHE A 51 3.27 -12.91 -0.84
C PHE A 51 3.16 -11.50 -1.40
N GLY A 52 2.44 -11.39 -2.50
CA GLY A 52 1.90 -10.14 -3.02
C GLY A 52 0.43 -9.98 -2.72
N LEU A 53 -0.12 -8.85 -3.16
CA LEU A 53 -1.56 -8.59 -3.08
C LEU A 53 -2.34 -9.39 -4.16
N TRP A 54 -1.70 -9.66 -5.30
CA TRP A 54 -2.32 -10.27 -6.48
C TRP A 54 -1.78 -11.66 -6.81
N ARG A 55 -0.51 -11.90 -6.48
CA ARG A 55 0.24 -13.10 -6.86
C ARG A 55 0.97 -13.66 -5.65
N ILE A 56 1.20 -14.96 -5.68
CA ILE A 56 2.16 -15.62 -4.81
C ILE A 56 3.27 -16.13 -5.73
N CYS A 57 4.50 -15.77 -5.42
CA CYS A 57 5.67 -16.27 -6.14
C CYS A 57 6.48 -17.18 -5.23
N THR A 58 6.64 -18.43 -5.61
CA THR A 58 7.56 -19.36 -4.95
C THR A 58 8.90 -19.38 -5.70
N THR A 59 9.97 -19.30 -4.94
CA THR A 59 11.34 -19.40 -5.44
C THR A 59 12.02 -20.57 -4.77
N TRP A 60 12.57 -21.47 -5.59
CA TRP A 60 13.40 -22.57 -5.11
C TRP A 60 14.83 -22.05 -4.95
N VAL A 61 15.39 -22.24 -3.76
CA VAL A 61 16.78 -21.89 -3.45
C VAL A 61 17.49 -23.21 -3.13
N ALA A 62 18.47 -23.58 -3.96
CA ALA A 62 19.34 -24.71 -3.65
C ALA A 62 20.28 -24.29 -2.52
N MET A 63 20.32 -25.08 -1.44
CA MET A 63 21.22 -24.81 -0.33
C MET A 63 22.67 -25.06 -0.78
N HIS A 64 23.52 -24.03 -0.71
CA HIS A 64 24.96 -24.19 -0.82
C HIS A 64 25.59 -24.01 0.56
N ASN A 65 25.91 -25.13 1.19
CA ASN A 65 26.47 -25.25 2.54
C ASN A 65 25.57 -24.85 3.72
N GLN A 66 25.96 -25.40 4.87
CA GLN A 66 25.27 -25.64 6.14
C GLN A 66 24.68 -24.43 6.90
N ASP A 67 24.27 -23.37 6.20
CA ASP A 67 23.64 -22.21 6.83
C ASP A 67 22.14 -22.49 7.04
N LYS A 68 21.70 -22.45 8.30
CA LYS A 68 20.32 -22.75 8.73
C LYS A 68 19.27 -21.75 8.22
N ASN A 69 19.69 -20.77 7.44
CA ASN A 69 18.85 -19.73 6.85
C ASN A 69 18.96 -19.80 5.33
N CYS A 70 17.84 -19.85 4.62
CA CYS A 70 17.79 -19.86 3.16
C CYS A 70 18.15 -18.49 2.52
N ASP A 71 18.98 -17.69 3.19
CA ASP A 71 19.45 -16.34 2.80
C ASP A 71 20.69 -16.40 1.88
N GLY A 72 21.21 -17.61 1.63
CA GLY A 72 22.34 -17.91 0.75
C GLY A 72 22.02 -17.71 -0.73
N THR A 73 22.14 -16.46 -1.17
CA THR A 73 22.13 -15.91 -2.53
C THR A 73 22.73 -16.76 -3.67
N ILE A 74 22.01 -17.78 -4.14
CA ILE A 74 22.00 -18.17 -5.56
C ILE A 74 20.55 -18.54 -5.94
N PRO A 75 19.81 -17.68 -6.64
CA PRO A 75 18.49 -18.06 -7.15
C PRO A 75 18.65 -19.15 -8.21
N ALA A 76 18.37 -20.40 -7.83
CA ALA A 76 18.32 -21.52 -8.75
C ALA A 76 17.03 -21.41 -9.60
N GLY A 77 17.10 -20.59 -10.64
CA GLY A 77 16.45 -20.75 -11.95
C GLY A 77 14.92 -20.69 -12.07
N GLU A 78 14.13 -21.23 -11.13
CA GLU A 78 12.68 -21.35 -11.28
C GLU A 78 11.93 -20.41 -10.34
N LYS A 79 11.31 -19.38 -10.91
CA LYS A 79 10.31 -18.55 -10.24
C LYS A 79 8.94 -19.03 -10.69
N ASN A 80 8.23 -19.74 -9.82
CA ASN A 80 6.85 -20.12 -10.12
C ASN A 80 5.91 -19.09 -9.49
N CYS A 81 5.39 -18.19 -10.31
CA CYS A 81 4.45 -17.17 -9.87
C CYS A 81 3.04 -17.58 -10.30
N SER A 82 2.19 -17.89 -9.32
CA SER A 82 0.78 -18.16 -9.56
C SER A 82 -0.07 -16.98 -9.06
N TYR A 83 -1.06 -16.60 -9.87
CA TYR A 83 -2.09 -15.67 -9.40
C TYR A 83 -3.05 -16.43 -8.49
N PHE A 84 -3.61 -15.74 -7.50
CA PHE A 84 -4.77 -16.28 -6.80
C PHE A 84 -5.86 -16.61 -7.85
N ARG A 85 -6.34 -17.86 -7.84
CA ARG A 85 -7.14 -18.52 -8.90
C ARG A 85 -8.55 -17.96 -9.13
N HIS A 86 -8.77 -16.67 -8.86
CA HIS A 86 -9.99 -15.93 -9.18
C HIS A 86 -10.03 -15.46 -10.64
N PHE A 87 -8.89 -15.32 -11.32
CA PHE A 87 -8.79 -14.74 -12.68
C PHE A 87 -8.51 -15.75 -13.81
N ASN A 88 -8.27 -17.04 -13.52
CA ASN A 88 -8.08 -18.07 -14.55
C ASN A 88 -8.45 -19.46 -14.03
N PRO A 89 -9.70 -19.94 -14.23
CA PRO A 89 -10.15 -21.24 -13.74
C PRO A 89 -9.70 -22.35 -14.70
N GLY A 90 -8.47 -22.87 -14.56
CA GLY A 90 -7.97 -23.90 -15.49
C GLY A 90 -6.89 -24.86 -15.00
N GLU A 91 -5.95 -24.45 -14.14
CA GLU A 91 -4.70 -25.22 -13.98
C GLU A 91 -4.46 -25.78 -12.57
N SER A 92 -4.65 -27.09 -12.39
CA SER A 92 -4.63 -27.81 -11.12
C SER A 92 -3.24 -27.83 -10.48
N SER A 93 -3.00 -26.93 -9.53
CA SER A 93 -2.08 -27.17 -8.43
C SER A 93 -2.90 -27.38 -7.17
N GLU A 94 -2.89 -28.62 -6.68
CA GLU A 94 -3.20 -28.92 -5.29
C GLU A 94 -2.14 -28.25 -4.40
N ILE A 95 -2.44 -28.00 -3.13
CA ILE A 95 -1.65 -27.22 -2.15
C ILE A 95 -1.98 -25.71 -2.14
N PHE A 96 -3.24 -25.35 -1.94
CA PHE A 96 -3.66 -24.25 -1.03
C PHE A 96 -5.19 -24.21 -0.93
N GLU A 97 -5.76 -25.26 -0.34
CA GLU A 97 -7.19 -25.38 -0.10
C GLU A 97 -7.55 -24.84 1.28
N PHE A 98 -7.39 -23.53 1.48
CA PHE A 98 -8.01 -22.83 2.62
C PHE A 98 -8.96 -21.75 2.10
N THR A 99 -10.24 -22.10 2.07
CA THR A 99 -11.36 -21.23 1.67
C THR A 99 -11.43 -19.93 2.48
N THR A 100 -10.98 -19.92 3.74
CA THR A 100 -10.95 -18.74 4.63
C THR A 100 -9.79 -17.79 4.34
N GLN A 101 -8.69 -18.29 3.78
CA GLN A 101 -7.48 -17.50 3.45
C GLN A 101 -7.66 -16.65 2.19
N LYS A 102 -8.46 -17.15 1.26
CA LYS A 102 -8.83 -16.51 -0.01
C LYS A 102 -9.61 -15.21 0.21
N GLU A 103 -10.45 -15.14 1.24
CA GLU A 103 -11.34 -13.99 1.46
C GLU A 103 -10.61 -12.76 2.00
N TYR A 104 -9.59 -12.95 2.85
CA TYR A 104 -8.82 -11.84 3.41
C TYR A 104 -7.86 -11.20 2.39
N SER A 105 -7.18 -11.98 1.54
CA SER A 105 -6.34 -11.41 0.48
C SER A 105 -7.16 -10.66 -0.57
N ILE A 106 -8.35 -11.19 -0.94
CA ILE A 106 -9.31 -10.50 -1.82
C ILE A 106 -9.77 -9.18 -1.20
N SER A 107 -10.07 -9.18 0.09
CA SER A 107 -10.49 -7.97 0.81
C SER A 107 -9.38 -6.92 0.83
N ALA A 108 -8.12 -7.32 1.09
CA ALA A 108 -6.98 -6.40 1.07
C ALA A 108 -6.77 -5.77 -0.31
N ALA A 109 -6.88 -6.58 -1.38
CA ALA A 109 -6.77 -6.12 -2.76
C ALA A 109 -7.90 -5.14 -3.13
N ALA A 110 -9.14 -5.46 -2.79
CA ALA A 110 -10.29 -4.58 -3.06
C ALA A 110 -10.12 -3.21 -2.37
N ILE A 111 -9.69 -3.19 -1.11
CA ILE A 111 -9.45 -1.95 -0.35
C ILE A 111 -8.30 -1.14 -0.96
N ALA A 112 -7.24 -1.79 -1.45
CA ALA A 112 -6.15 -1.13 -2.15
C ALA A 112 -6.62 -0.48 -3.46
N ILE A 113 -7.52 -1.11 -4.22
CA ILE A 113 -8.14 -0.51 -5.41
C ILE A 113 -8.90 0.76 -5.04
N PHE A 114 -9.70 0.73 -3.98
CA PHE A 114 -10.41 1.94 -3.51
C PHE A 114 -9.44 3.05 -3.13
N SER A 115 -8.33 2.72 -2.47
CA SER A 115 -7.28 3.68 -2.16
C SER A 115 -6.70 4.33 -3.43
N LEU A 116 -6.32 3.52 -4.43
CA LEU A 116 -5.82 4.04 -5.71
C LEU A 116 -6.87 4.90 -6.42
N GLY A 117 -8.15 4.51 -6.37
CA GLY A 117 -9.26 5.31 -6.88
C GLY A 117 -9.35 6.69 -6.23
N PHE A 118 -9.22 6.76 -4.90
CA PHE A 118 -9.20 8.04 -4.18
C PHE A 118 -7.96 8.89 -4.52
N ILE A 119 -6.78 8.28 -4.71
CA ILE A 119 -5.58 9.00 -5.17
C ILE A 119 -5.83 9.61 -6.55
N ILE A 120 -6.42 8.86 -7.48
CA ILE A 120 -6.74 9.32 -8.83
C ILE A 120 -7.74 10.49 -8.78
N ILE A 121 -8.86 10.33 -8.08
CA ILE A 121 -9.87 11.39 -7.94
C ILE A 121 -9.28 12.63 -7.27
N GLY A 122 -8.51 12.46 -6.18
CA GLY A 122 -7.81 13.54 -5.50
C GLY A 122 -6.82 14.28 -6.41
N SER A 123 -6.09 13.55 -7.25
CA SER A 123 -5.15 14.13 -8.22
C SER A 123 -5.85 14.93 -9.31
N ILE A 124 -7.00 14.46 -9.80
CA ILE A 124 -7.83 15.21 -10.76
C ILE A 124 -8.32 16.51 -10.12
N CYS A 125 -8.84 16.45 -8.88
CA CYS A 125 -9.28 17.65 -8.15
C CYS A 125 -8.12 18.65 -7.93
N ALA A 126 -6.93 18.16 -7.56
CA ALA A 126 -5.75 18.99 -7.37
C ALA A 126 -5.29 19.63 -8.70
N PHE A 127 -5.28 18.88 -9.80
CA PHE A 127 -4.89 19.38 -11.11
C PHE A 127 -5.85 20.47 -11.62
N LEU A 128 -7.16 20.25 -11.50
CA LEU A 128 -8.19 21.23 -11.88
C LEU A 128 -8.11 22.52 -11.05
N SER A 129 -7.64 22.45 -9.81
CA SER A 129 -7.42 23.62 -8.96
C SER A 129 -6.38 24.58 -9.56
N PHE A 130 -5.27 24.04 -10.08
CA PHE A 130 -4.20 24.84 -10.70
C PHE A 130 -4.61 25.48 -12.02
N GLY A 131 -5.41 24.79 -12.85
CA GLY A 131 -5.79 25.27 -14.17
C GLY A 131 -6.74 26.47 -14.15
N ASN A 132 -7.73 26.46 -13.25
CA ASN A 132 -8.85 27.42 -13.28
C ASN A 132 -8.86 28.42 -12.11
N LYS A 133 -7.75 28.56 -11.35
CA LYS A 133 -7.68 29.37 -10.10
C LYS A 133 -8.75 28.99 -9.07
N ARG A 134 -9.20 27.72 -9.08
CA ARG A 134 -10.26 27.21 -8.20
C ARG A 134 -9.63 26.64 -6.94
N ASP A 135 -9.17 27.52 -6.07
CA ASP A 135 -8.48 27.13 -4.82
C ASP A 135 -9.38 26.29 -3.89
N TYR A 136 -10.71 26.45 -4.00
CA TYR A 136 -11.68 25.67 -3.23
C TYR A 136 -11.66 24.16 -3.54
N LEU A 137 -11.18 23.73 -4.72
CA LEU A 137 -11.07 22.31 -5.09
C LEU A 137 -9.95 21.58 -4.35
N LEU A 138 -9.01 22.29 -3.71
CA LEU A 138 -7.98 21.67 -2.87
C LEU A 138 -8.54 21.02 -1.61
N ARG A 139 -9.66 21.54 -1.08
CA ARG A 139 -10.31 21.00 0.12
C ARG A 139 -10.81 19.56 -0.09
N PRO A 140 -11.67 19.27 -1.09
CA PRO A 140 -12.08 17.89 -1.35
C PRO A 140 -10.91 17.01 -1.81
N ALA A 141 -9.93 17.56 -2.56
CA ALA A 141 -8.73 16.81 -2.93
C ALA A 141 -7.97 16.30 -1.69
N SER A 142 -7.76 17.16 -0.70
CA SER A 142 -7.08 16.82 0.55
C SER A 142 -7.81 15.73 1.35
N MET A 143 -9.15 15.75 1.36
CA MET A 143 -9.96 14.70 1.99
C MET A 143 -9.77 13.35 1.29
N PHE A 144 -9.79 13.31 -0.04
CA PHE A 144 -9.56 12.07 -0.79
C PHE A 144 -8.18 11.48 -0.53
N TYR A 145 -7.13 12.30 -0.40
CA TYR A 145 -5.80 11.81 -0.03
C TYR A 145 -5.74 11.23 1.39
N ALA A 146 -6.42 11.86 2.36
CA ALA A 146 -6.50 11.32 3.71
C ALA A 146 -7.25 9.97 3.75
N PHE A 147 -8.38 9.86 3.04
CA PHE A 147 -9.12 8.61 2.89
C PHE A 147 -8.31 7.53 2.18
N ALA A 148 -7.56 7.88 1.13
CA ALA A 148 -6.67 6.96 0.46
C ALA A 148 -5.62 6.38 1.41
N GLY A 149 -5.02 7.22 2.26
CA GLY A 149 -4.12 6.78 3.32
C GLY A 149 -4.80 5.81 4.29
N LEU A 150 -5.98 6.16 4.80
CA LEU A 150 -6.73 5.27 5.70
C LEU A 150 -7.06 3.92 5.05
N CYS A 151 -7.44 3.90 3.77
CA CYS A 151 -7.66 2.65 3.05
C CYS A 151 -6.37 1.82 2.93
N LEU A 152 -5.21 2.44 2.70
CA LEU A 152 -3.93 1.69 2.65
C LEU A 152 -3.61 1.03 3.98
N ILE A 153 -3.75 1.73 5.11
CA ILE A 153 -3.44 1.10 6.41
C ILE A 153 -4.41 -0.02 6.74
N VAL A 154 -5.69 0.09 6.36
CA VAL A 154 -6.65 -1.03 6.50
C VAL A 154 -6.22 -2.21 5.62
N SER A 155 -5.81 -1.98 4.37
CA SER A 155 -5.29 -3.04 3.50
C SER A 155 -4.05 -3.72 4.10
N VAL A 156 -3.13 -2.95 4.70
CA VAL A 156 -1.94 -3.44 5.41
C VAL A 156 -2.33 -4.30 6.61
N GLU A 157 -3.29 -3.88 7.43
CA GLU A 157 -3.74 -4.66 8.60
C GLU A 157 -4.47 -5.95 8.19
N VAL A 158 -5.28 -5.90 7.12
CA VAL A 158 -5.92 -7.11 6.58
C VAL A 158 -4.87 -8.08 6.07
N MET A 159 -3.83 -7.60 5.39
CA MET A 159 -2.71 -8.43 4.94
C MET A 159 -1.90 -8.98 6.11
N ARG A 160 -1.69 -8.19 7.17
CA ARG A 160 -1.03 -8.66 8.39
C ARG A 160 -1.84 -9.76 9.07
N GLN A 161 -3.15 -9.62 9.13
CA GLN A 161 -4.03 -10.65 9.70
C GLN A 161 -4.09 -11.91 8.83
N SER A 162 -4.05 -11.80 7.49
CA SER A 162 -4.03 -12.97 6.61
C SER A 162 -2.74 -13.78 6.80
N VAL A 163 -1.59 -13.11 6.91
CA VAL A 163 -0.30 -13.76 7.21
C VAL A 163 -0.30 -14.37 8.61
N LYS A 164 -0.82 -13.66 9.62
CA LYS A 164 -0.86 -14.17 10.99
C LYS A 164 -1.78 -15.39 11.14
N ARG A 165 -2.90 -15.46 10.42
CA ARG A 165 -3.76 -16.66 10.42
C ARG A 165 -3.14 -17.82 9.66
N MET A 166 -2.33 -17.52 8.65
CA MET A 166 -1.62 -18.54 7.88
C MET A 166 -0.60 -19.29 8.75
N ILE A 167 0.18 -18.57 9.57
CA ILE A 167 1.19 -19.16 10.45
C ILE A 167 0.57 -19.95 11.62
N ASP A 168 -0.62 -19.56 12.08
CA ASP A 168 -1.31 -20.19 13.22
C ASP A 168 -2.04 -21.48 12.83
N SER A 169 -2.15 -21.79 11.54
CA SER A 169 -2.82 -22.99 11.03
C SER A 169 -1.90 -24.21 11.19
N GLU A 170 -2.35 -25.22 11.96
CA GLU A 170 -1.59 -26.45 12.30
C GLU A 170 -1.11 -27.26 11.09
N ASP A 171 -1.69 -27.05 9.90
CA ASP A 171 -1.36 -27.77 8.67
C ASP A 171 -0.19 -27.17 7.86
N THR A 172 0.46 -26.11 8.34
CA THR A 172 1.50 -25.41 7.57
C THR A 172 2.87 -25.39 8.26
N VAL A 173 3.90 -25.86 7.56
CA VAL A 173 5.28 -26.06 8.06
C VAL A 173 6.10 -24.75 8.11
N TRP A 174 5.45 -23.58 8.02
CA TRP A 174 6.12 -22.28 8.01
C TRP A 174 6.37 -21.80 9.44
N ILE A 175 7.56 -21.31 9.74
CA ILE A 175 7.93 -20.90 11.12
C ILE A 175 8.45 -19.46 11.16
N GLU A 176 9.13 -19.01 10.11
CA GLU A 176 9.65 -17.65 10.02
C GLU A 176 8.95 -16.85 8.92
N TYR A 177 8.46 -15.66 9.30
CA TYR A 177 7.93 -14.67 8.38
C TYR A 177 8.72 -13.36 8.52
N TYR A 178 9.10 -12.79 7.39
CA TYR A 178 9.76 -11.49 7.32
C TYR A 178 8.92 -10.56 6.43
N TYR A 179 8.62 -9.36 6.94
CA TYR A 179 8.03 -8.32 6.09
C TYR A 179 9.08 -7.81 5.12
N SER A 180 8.72 -7.73 3.85
CA SER A 180 9.63 -7.26 2.81
C SER A 180 9.34 -5.80 2.46
N TRP A 181 10.06 -5.27 1.48
CA TRP A 181 10.14 -3.83 1.21
C TRP A 181 8.83 -3.21 0.75
N SER A 182 7.91 -3.97 0.14
CA SER A 182 6.58 -3.47 -0.27
C SER A 182 5.72 -3.10 0.94
N PHE A 183 5.85 -3.84 2.05
CA PHE A 183 5.16 -3.53 3.30
C PHE A 183 5.64 -2.19 3.89
N ALA A 184 6.97 -2.00 3.94
CA ALA A 184 7.54 -0.73 4.38
C ALA A 184 7.14 0.43 3.45
N CYS A 185 7.10 0.17 2.14
CA CYS A 185 6.65 1.12 1.13
C CYS A 185 5.18 1.54 1.34
N ALA A 186 4.29 0.58 1.63
CA ALA A 186 2.88 0.85 1.94
C ALA A 186 2.73 1.69 3.22
N CYS A 187 3.47 1.39 4.28
CA CYS A 187 3.49 2.18 5.52
C CYS A 187 4.02 3.61 5.30
N ALA A 188 5.08 3.76 4.50
CA ALA A 188 5.60 5.07 4.12
C ALA A 188 4.57 5.86 3.28
N ALA A 189 3.93 5.19 2.31
CA ALA A 189 2.86 5.80 1.52
C ALA A 189 1.68 6.24 2.38
N PHE A 190 1.26 5.42 3.35
CA PHE A 190 0.22 5.79 4.32
C PHE A 190 0.56 7.08 5.06
N THR A 191 1.76 7.15 5.67
CA THR A 191 2.15 8.33 6.45
C THR A 191 2.23 9.58 5.58
N LEU A 192 2.76 9.49 4.37
CA LEU A 192 2.84 10.61 3.42
C LEU A 192 1.46 11.07 2.94
N LEU A 193 0.56 10.14 2.59
CA LEU A 193 -0.78 10.48 2.09
C LEU A 193 -1.69 10.99 3.21
N PHE A 194 -1.65 10.38 4.39
CA PHE A 194 -2.48 10.78 5.53
C PHE A 194 -2.04 12.12 6.10
N LEU A 195 -0.76 12.27 6.45
CA LEU A 195 -0.25 13.55 6.96
C LEU A 195 -0.26 14.62 5.87
N GLY A 196 0.12 14.27 4.64
CA GLY A 196 0.04 15.19 3.50
C GLY A 196 -1.37 15.68 3.25
N GLY A 197 -2.37 14.80 3.30
CA GLY A 197 -3.79 15.16 3.19
C GLY A 197 -4.24 16.09 4.31
N LEU A 198 -3.89 15.79 5.58
CA LEU A 198 -4.23 16.65 6.72
C LEU A 198 -3.55 18.03 6.65
N PHE A 199 -2.26 18.07 6.35
CA PHE A 199 -1.53 19.34 6.19
C PHE A 199 -2.07 20.15 5.01
N LEU A 200 -2.37 19.50 3.89
CA LEU A 200 -2.98 20.17 2.73
C LEU A 200 -4.35 20.73 3.08
N LEU A 201 -5.16 20.00 3.86
CA LEU A 201 -6.45 20.48 4.36
C LEU A 201 -6.27 21.73 5.23
N LEU A 202 -5.39 21.69 6.23
CA LEU A 202 -5.08 22.82 7.10
C LEU A 202 -4.55 24.04 6.34
N PHE A 203 -3.72 23.82 5.32
CA PHE A 203 -3.22 24.90 4.46
C PHE A 203 -4.25 25.42 3.46
N SER A 204 -5.26 24.61 3.11
CA SER A 204 -6.38 24.98 2.22
C SER A 204 -7.56 25.62 2.95
N LEU A 205 -7.63 25.46 4.27
CA LEU A 205 -8.62 26.13 5.10
C LEU A 205 -8.23 27.60 5.32
N PRO A 206 -9.22 28.51 5.40
CA PRO A 206 -8.99 29.87 5.83
C PRO A 206 -8.38 29.84 7.23
N ARG A 207 -7.46 30.77 7.50
CA ARG A 207 -6.82 30.85 8.81
C ARG A 207 -7.90 31.12 9.86
N MET A 208 -7.77 30.48 11.03
CA MET A 208 -8.66 30.76 12.16
C MET A 208 -8.68 32.28 12.43
N PRO A 209 -9.88 32.88 12.57
CA PRO A 209 -9.99 34.31 12.83
C PRO A 209 -9.30 34.63 14.15
N GLN A 210 -8.35 35.56 14.10
CA GLN A 210 -7.61 36.00 15.29
C GLN A 210 -8.28 37.24 15.91
N ASN A 211 -9.06 37.95 15.11
CA ASN A 211 -9.76 39.15 15.50
C ASN A 211 -11.28 38.91 15.53
N PRO A 212 -12.02 39.59 16.42
CA PRO A 212 -13.46 39.37 16.60
C PRO A 212 -14.33 39.80 15.40
N TRP A 213 -13.78 40.55 14.44
CA TRP A 213 -14.46 40.97 13.22
C TRP A 213 -14.13 40.09 11.99
N GLU A 214 -13.23 39.12 12.12
CA GLU A 214 -12.92 38.16 11.04
C GLU A 214 -13.90 36.98 11.10
N SER A 215 -14.56 36.67 9.99
CA SER A 215 -15.30 35.44 9.80
C SER A 215 -14.50 34.44 8.97
N CYS A 216 -14.66 33.15 9.29
CA CYS A 216 -13.92 32.04 8.67
C CYS A 216 -14.21 31.88 7.16
N MET A 217 -15.22 32.58 6.62
CA MET A 217 -15.47 32.75 5.20
C MET A 217 -15.96 34.18 4.92
N ASP A 218 -15.15 35.17 5.27
CA ASP A 218 -15.43 36.54 4.82
C ASP A 218 -15.37 36.63 3.29
N ALA A 219 -16.35 37.31 2.71
CA ALA A 219 -16.32 37.69 1.32
C ALA A 219 -15.10 38.61 1.10
N GLU A 220 -14.23 38.27 0.15
CA GLU A 220 -13.13 39.15 -0.27
C GLU A 220 -13.76 40.50 -0.65
N SER A 221 -13.36 41.58 0.04
CA SER A 221 -13.84 42.93 -0.27
C SER A 221 -13.41 43.30 -1.69
N GLU A 222 -14.39 43.54 -2.56
CA GLU A 222 -14.15 44.05 -3.92
C GLU A 222 -13.47 45.43 -3.83
N HIS A 223 -12.16 45.44 -4.05
CA HIS A 223 -11.35 46.64 -4.29
C HIS A 223 -10.51 46.43 -5.55
#